data_AF-A0A0D2UAZ4-F1
#
_entry.id   AF-A0A0D2UAZ4-F1
#
_cell.length_a   1.000
_cell.length_b   1.000
_cell.length_c   1.000
_cell.angle_alpha   90.00
_cell.angle_beta   90.00
_cell.angle_gamma   90.00
#
_symmetry.space_group_name_H-M   'P 1'
#
loop_
_entity.id
_entity.type
_entity.pdbx_description
1 polymer ?
#
loop_
_entity_poly.entity_id
_entity_poly.type
_entity_poly.pdbx_seq_one_letter_code
_entity_poly.pdbx_strand_id
1 'polypeptide(L)'
;MRTDSSKLIQTYKRGHGDKGEDNNDQDPVSKRERVETDEDQDQDQDQDPGTAPVVTDAMATHIQSDPQEQLRPSAAAGAEQREEHELSQQPDSNQYNDLHNPDNSSSDNLHLRPRDNRHIAQCWLNQGTGYTTRSDAAFTRVLTSDALELEYRRRNNEIKTVIHWGQRKLLLSEIEFLTLHGVPGQLVVYAGAAPGTHLEYLSSLFPELYFHAVDPAPFTAKETDHIKLIQGLFTDEMASSYCGQRALFISDIRSADWQRQSDQEVEASVKWDMDAQMRWHLLMQPVRSMLKFRLPWAPGTTEYLDGDLYLPVWGPITTTEARLITAEDPNAKRDYDHTKYERQMFFFNTEQRVWLYDHPVRGEGLDCCYDCRAEVFILADYLLKVKRVSEADCATEVANMSRRISRKIAGGRTLLDDNIDPGVRKRGIQSRQWIGGRPAYEAANPVQYSARDRSRVLPGDNQHRSTQNGRSRNRSNNQDSNRNTSHSRSENSHEHQ
;
A
#
# COMPACT_ATOMS: atom_id res chain seq x y z
N MET A 1 -5.24 18.23 -11.75
CA MET A 1 -5.42 19.40 -10.85
C MET A 1 -4.89 19.00 -9.47
N ARG A 2 -3.64 19.34 -9.15
CA ARG A 2 -3.07 19.09 -7.82
C ARG A 2 -3.68 20.11 -6.85
N THR A 3 -4.64 19.70 -6.03
CA THR A 3 -5.07 20.49 -4.88
C THR A 3 -4.01 20.35 -3.80
N ASP A 4 -3.41 21.47 -3.44
CA ASP A 4 -2.40 21.64 -2.42
C ASP A 4 -2.92 21.15 -1.05
N SER A 5 -2.43 20.00 -0.60
CA SER A 5 -2.78 19.35 0.67
C SER A 5 -2.53 20.23 1.89
N SER A 6 -1.75 21.31 1.72
CA SER A 6 -1.51 22.31 2.76
C SER A 6 -2.75 23.15 3.12
N LYS A 7 -3.70 23.31 2.20
CA LYS A 7 -4.93 24.10 2.46
C LYS A 7 -5.86 23.43 3.45
N LEU A 8 -6.03 22.10 3.38
CA LEU A 8 -6.82 21.34 4.37
C LEU A 8 -6.21 21.47 5.78
N ILE A 9 -4.89 21.57 5.89
CA ILE A 9 -4.18 21.75 7.17
C ILE A 9 -4.41 23.15 7.77
N GLN A 10 -4.57 24.19 6.93
CA GLN A 10 -4.82 25.55 7.40
C GLN A 10 -6.30 25.84 7.74
N THR A 11 -7.28 25.20 7.07
CA THR A 11 -8.70 25.44 7.37
C THR A 11 -9.10 24.95 8.77
N TYR A 12 -8.49 23.88 9.27
CA TYR A 12 -8.80 23.37 10.62
C TYR A 12 -8.35 24.29 11.77
N LYS A 13 -7.38 25.19 11.58
CA LYS A 13 -6.93 26.12 12.64
C LYS A 13 -7.82 27.35 12.82
N ARG A 14 -8.79 27.61 11.94
CA ARG A 14 -9.62 28.84 11.99
C ARG A 14 -11.02 28.68 12.59
N GLY A 15 -11.32 27.54 13.22
CA GLY A 15 -12.66 27.24 13.76
C GLY A 15 -12.99 27.80 15.16
N HIS A 16 -12.01 28.35 15.90
CA HIS A 16 -12.26 28.95 17.21
C HIS A 16 -11.57 30.31 17.34
N GLY A 17 -12.35 31.37 17.11
CA GLY A 17 -12.03 32.74 17.47
C GLY A 17 -13.34 33.45 17.72
N ASP A 18 -13.71 33.54 19.00
CA ASP A 18 -14.88 34.29 19.46
C ASP A 18 -14.65 35.80 19.32
N LYS A 19 -15.77 36.48 19.14
CA LYS A 19 -15.93 37.83 18.61
C LYS A 19 -15.55 38.90 19.63
N GLY A 20 -14.83 39.91 19.16
CA GLY A 20 -14.68 41.21 19.83
C GLY A 20 -14.85 42.31 18.80
N GLU A 21 -15.91 43.11 18.97
CA GLU A 21 -16.21 44.33 18.24
C GLU A 21 -15.10 45.39 18.45
N ASP A 22 -14.73 46.14 17.42
CA ASP A 22 -14.86 47.61 17.43
C ASP A 22 -14.41 48.29 16.12
N ASN A 23 -15.08 49.41 15.84
CA ASN A 23 -15.01 50.28 14.67
C ASN A 23 -13.69 51.08 14.57
N ASN A 24 -13.19 51.30 13.34
CA ASN A 24 -12.95 52.65 12.77
C ASN A 24 -12.28 52.60 11.39
N ASP A 25 -12.96 53.17 10.38
CA ASP A 25 -12.51 54.29 9.55
C ASP A 25 -11.00 54.45 9.23
N GLN A 26 -10.62 54.19 7.98
CA GLN A 26 -10.11 55.18 6.99
C GLN A 26 -9.22 54.53 5.91
N ASP A 27 -9.67 54.66 4.67
CA ASP A 27 -8.83 54.73 3.45
C ASP A 27 -7.80 55.87 3.59
N PRO A 28 -6.58 55.79 3.01
CA PRO A 28 -6.48 56.07 1.56
C PRO A 28 -5.31 55.44 0.76
N VAL A 29 -5.60 55.25 -0.54
CA VAL A 29 -4.84 55.72 -1.72
C VAL A 29 -3.37 55.29 -1.91
N SER A 30 -3.19 54.51 -2.98
CA SER A 30 -2.09 54.42 -3.97
C SER A 30 -0.73 55.09 -3.68
N LYS A 31 0.35 54.37 -4.05
CA LYS A 31 1.39 54.90 -4.94
C LYS A 31 2.23 53.77 -5.58
N ARG A 32 2.41 53.91 -6.89
CA ARG A 32 3.40 53.24 -7.75
C ARG A 32 4.71 54.02 -7.68
N GLU A 33 5.85 53.33 -7.75
CA GLU A 33 7.17 53.72 -8.30
C GLU A 33 8.04 52.44 -8.19
N ARG A 34 8.58 51.79 -9.24
CA ARG A 34 9.43 52.13 -10.40
C ARG A 34 10.94 52.26 -10.04
N VAL A 35 11.68 51.19 -10.40
CA VAL A 35 13.03 51.08 -11.01
C VAL A 35 14.21 51.81 -10.37
N GLU A 36 15.28 51.04 -10.07
CA GLU A 36 16.74 51.27 -10.31
C GLU A 36 17.48 50.03 -9.71
N THR A 37 18.10 49.10 -10.45
CA THR A 37 19.44 49.06 -11.09
C THR A 37 20.61 49.48 -10.20
N ASP A 38 21.57 48.56 -10.01
CA ASP A 38 23.03 48.68 -9.81
C ASP A 38 23.52 47.27 -9.38
N GLU A 39 24.21 46.43 -10.17
CA GLU A 39 25.60 46.48 -10.70
C GLU A 39 26.69 46.79 -9.66
N ASP A 40 27.49 45.77 -9.33
CA ASP A 40 28.93 45.74 -8.97
C ASP A 40 29.25 44.30 -8.50
N GLN A 41 29.84 43.40 -9.31
CA GLN A 41 31.28 43.23 -9.62
C GLN A 41 32.22 43.32 -8.41
N ASP A 42 32.77 42.16 -8.02
CA ASP A 42 34.20 42.05 -7.72
C ASP A 42 34.68 40.60 -7.89
N GLN A 43 35.80 40.48 -8.59
CA GLN A 43 36.59 39.28 -8.92
C GLN A 43 37.81 39.22 -7.99
N ASP A 44 38.32 38.00 -7.74
CA ASP A 44 39.76 37.62 -7.74
C ASP A 44 39.85 36.17 -7.20
N GLN A 45 40.23 35.14 -8.00
CA GLN A 45 41.60 34.70 -8.37
C GLN A 45 42.45 34.31 -7.13
N ASP A 46 43.19 33.20 -7.03
CA ASP A 46 43.62 32.15 -7.94
C ASP A 46 44.38 31.05 -7.13
N GLN A 47 44.76 29.96 -7.80
CA GLN A 47 45.95 29.08 -7.59
C GLN A 47 45.76 27.65 -7.03
N ASP A 48 45.70 26.71 -7.98
CA ASP A 48 46.34 25.38 -7.98
C ASP A 48 47.73 25.55 -8.68
N PRO A 49 48.80 24.73 -8.48
CA PRO A 49 48.85 23.36 -9.00
C PRO A 49 49.74 22.33 -8.24
N GLY A 50 49.44 21.04 -8.41
CA GLY A 50 50.41 20.14 -9.06
C GLY A 50 50.91 18.86 -8.35
N THR A 51 50.82 17.78 -9.14
CA THR A 51 51.80 16.69 -9.38
C THR A 51 51.84 15.41 -8.52
N ALA A 52 51.65 14.28 -9.23
CA ALA A 52 51.97 12.89 -8.87
C ALA A 52 53.47 12.58 -8.99
N PRO A 53 53.93 11.39 -8.53
CA PRO A 53 54.37 10.39 -9.52
C PRO A 53 54.10 8.91 -9.17
N VAL A 54 54.24 8.09 -10.22
CA VAL A 54 54.29 6.61 -10.29
C VAL A 54 55.73 6.11 -10.08
N VAL A 55 55.96 4.85 -9.62
CA VAL A 55 56.95 3.85 -10.15
C VAL A 55 57.21 2.65 -9.18
N THR A 56 56.81 1.45 -9.65
CA THR A 56 57.43 0.09 -9.66
C THR A 56 57.88 -0.75 -8.42
N ASP A 57 57.34 -1.98 -8.42
CA ASP A 57 57.92 -3.35 -8.30
C ASP A 57 58.61 -3.96 -7.05
N ALA A 58 58.13 -5.19 -6.78
CA ALA A 58 58.76 -6.42 -6.32
C ALA A 58 59.40 -6.53 -4.92
N MET A 59 58.88 -7.44 -4.08
CA MET A 59 59.57 -8.70 -3.73
C MET A 59 58.68 -9.63 -2.89
N ALA A 60 58.84 -10.93 -3.17
CA ALA A 60 58.11 -12.05 -2.60
C ALA A 60 58.69 -12.51 -1.25
N THR A 61 57.84 -12.99 -0.34
CA THR A 61 58.18 -14.05 0.62
C THR A 61 56.96 -14.90 0.94
N HIS A 62 57.13 -16.21 0.73
CA HIS A 62 56.27 -17.29 1.20
C HIS A 62 56.04 -17.27 2.72
N ILE A 63 54.78 -17.39 3.16
CA ILE A 63 54.41 -18.15 4.37
C ILE A 63 53.16 -18.98 4.05
N GLN A 64 53.22 -20.23 4.50
CA GLN A 64 52.31 -21.34 4.23
C GLN A 64 50.97 -21.25 4.99
N SER A 65 49.90 -21.72 4.31
CA SER A 65 48.73 -22.50 4.77
C SER A 65 48.28 -22.45 6.24
N ASP A 66 47.01 -22.10 6.50
CA ASP A 66 45.87 -23.04 6.56
C ASP A 66 44.51 -22.29 6.69
N PRO A 67 43.35 -22.94 6.43
CA PRO A 67 42.10 -22.33 5.98
C PRO A 67 41.04 -22.15 7.09
N GLN A 68 39.92 -21.55 6.68
CA GLN A 68 38.65 -21.33 7.41
C GLN A 68 38.55 -20.00 8.15
N GLU A 69 38.42 -18.91 7.40
CA GLU A 69 37.61 -17.79 7.88
C GLU A 69 36.20 -17.95 7.30
N GLN A 70 35.34 -18.47 8.17
CA GLN A 70 33.92 -18.65 7.93
C GLN A 70 33.31 -17.30 7.53
N LEU A 71 32.74 -17.24 6.32
CA LEU A 71 31.73 -16.25 5.95
C LEU A 71 30.68 -16.21 7.07
N ARG A 72 30.75 -15.18 7.91
CA ARG A 72 29.71 -14.94 8.92
C ARG A 72 28.41 -14.67 8.16
N PRO A 73 27.34 -15.43 8.36
CA PRO A 73 26.06 -15.09 7.77
C PRO A 73 25.60 -13.75 8.36
N SER A 74 25.22 -12.84 7.47
CA SER A 74 24.57 -11.57 7.82
C SER A 74 23.41 -11.83 8.78
N ALA A 75 23.43 -11.13 9.93
CA ALA A 75 22.44 -11.24 11.00
C ALA A 75 21.02 -10.72 10.64
N ALA A 76 20.79 -10.40 9.35
CA ALA A 76 19.58 -9.76 8.83
C ALA A 76 18.61 -10.72 8.10
N ALA A 77 18.98 -11.97 7.83
CA ALA A 77 18.04 -12.97 7.34
C ALA A 77 17.25 -13.54 8.52
N GLY A 78 16.00 -13.10 8.72
CA GLY A 78 15.14 -13.60 9.82
C GLY A 78 14.17 -12.61 10.46
N ALA A 79 13.71 -11.59 9.76
CA ALA A 79 12.80 -10.59 10.32
C ALA A 79 11.32 -11.04 10.33
N GLU A 80 10.87 -11.90 9.40
CA GLU A 80 9.49 -12.42 9.43
C GLU A 80 9.29 -13.59 10.40
N GLN A 81 10.33 -14.39 10.71
CA GLN A 81 10.23 -15.46 11.73
C GLN A 81 9.84 -14.98 13.13
N ARG A 82 9.81 -13.65 13.38
CA ARG A 82 9.76 -13.08 14.73
C ARG A 82 8.75 -11.95 14.94
N GLU A 83 7.93 -11.61 13.94
CA GLU A 83 6.85 -10.62 14.07
C GLU A 83 5.82 -10.98 15.18
N GLU A 84 5.75 -12.25 15.60
CA GLU A 84 4.77 -12.74 16.58
C GLU A 84 5.34 -13.20 17.92
N HIS A 85 6.66 -13.39 18.04
CA HIS A 85 7.31 -13.50 19.36
C HIS A 85 7.59 -12.11 19.98
N GLU A 86 7.46 -11.04 19.18
CA GLU A 86 7.84 -9.64 19.52
C GLU A 86 6.72 -8.79 20.15
N LEU A 87 5.61 -9.43 20.54
CA LEU A 87 4.50 -8.83 21.30
C LEU A 87 4.53 -9.20 22.79
N SER A 88 5.63 -9.79 23.29
CA SER A 88 5.68 -10.43 24.61
C SER A 88 5.58 -9.50 25.82
N GLN A 89 5.49 -8.18 25.63
CA GLN A 89 5.27 -7.22 26.72
C GLN A 89 4.27 -6.15 26.28
N GLN A 90 3.00 -6.55 26.13
CA GLN A 90 1.91 -5.58 26.28
C GLN A 90 1.85 -5.18 27.76
N PRO A 91 1.70 -3.87 28.08
CA PRO A 91 1.54 -3.45 29.47
C PRO A 91 0.27 -4.06 30.06
N ASP A 92 0.34 -4.49 31.32
CA ASP A 92 -0.83 -4.97 32.04
C ASP A 92 -1.85 -3.82 32.15
N SER A 93 -3.13 -4.07 31.90
CA SER A 93 -4.17 -3.03 31.88
C SER A 93 -4.21 -2.18 33.18
N ASN A 94 -3.75 -2.74 34.29
CA ASN A 94 -3.61 -2.07 35.58
C ASN A 94 -2.49 -1.00 35.64
N GLN A 95 -1.44 -1.07 34.79
CA GLN A 95 -0.38 -0.05 34.76
C GLN A 95 -0.86 1.31 34.25
N TYR A 96 -2.01 1.36 33.56
CA TYR A 96 -2.61 2.61 33.10
C TYR A 96 -3.39 3.35 34.19
N ASN A 97 -3.86 2.64 35.23
CA ASN A 97 -4.80 3.20 36.21
C ASN A 97 -4.14 3.97 37.37
N ASP A 98 -2.82 3.84 37.57
CA ASP A 98 -2.11 4.39 38.74
C ASP A 98 -1.48 5.79 38.55
N LEU A 99 -1.77 6.51 37.45
CA LEU A 99 -1.06 7.76 37.11
C LEU A 99 -1.94 9.02 36.92
N HIS A 100 -3.20 9.00 37.38
CA HIS A 100 -4.02 10.21 37.42
C HIS A 100 -3.68 11.11 38.62
N ASN A 101 -2.71 12.00 38.44
CA ASN A 101 -2.57 13.19 39.28
C ASN A 101 -3.00 14.42 38.46
N PRO A 102 -4.15 15.06 38.78
CA PRO A 102 -4.63 16.22 38.03
C PRO A 102 -3.84 17.46 38.46
N ASP A 103 -2.70 17.70 37.83
CA ASP A 103 -1.99 18.97 37.99
C ASP A 103 -2.61 20.07 37.13
N ASN A 104 -2.75 21.24 37.76
CA ASN A 104 -3.64 22.35 37.39
C ASN A 104 -2.96 23.29 36.38
N SER A 105 -2.77 22.86 35.14
CA SER A 105 -2.27 23.71 34.03
C SER A 105 -3.33 23.91 32.94
N SER A 106 -3.33 25.12 32.38
CA SER A 106 -4.28 25.71 31.42
C SER A 106 -4.97 24.72 30.46
N SER A 107 -6.30 24.87 30.34
CA SER A 107 -7.26 24.02 29.62
C SER A 107 -6.98 23.72 28.15
N ASP A 108 -6.07 24.42 27.49
CA ASP A 108 -6.10 24.52 26.03
C ASP A 108 -5.33 23.41 25.28
N ASN A 109 -4.60 22.52 25.98
CA ASN A 109 -3.82 21.45 25.32
C ASN A 109 -3.83 20.10 26.06
N LEU A 110 -4.85 19.84 26.89
CA LEU A 110 -4.92 18.60 27.68
C LEU A 110 -4.81 17.33 26.80
N HIS A 111 -5.35 17.34 25.58
CA HIS A 111 -5.30 16.19 24.65
C HIS A 111 -3.93 15.93 24.02
N LEU A 112 -3.01 16.90 24.08
CA LEU A 112 -1.62 16.75 23.62
C LEU A 112 -0.67 16.36 24.75
N ARG A 113 -1.18 16.06 25.95
CA ARG A 113 -0.34 15.46 27.00
C ARG A 113 -0.05 14.02 26.60
N PRO A 114 1.22 13.61 26.45
CA PRO A 114 1.54 12.26 26.03
C PRO A 114 0.83 11.21 26.87
N ARG A 115 0.79 11.38 28.19
CA ARG A 115 0.16 10.46 29.16
C ARG A 115 -1.32 10.17 28.94
N ASP A 116 -2.03 11.03 28.21
CA ASP A 116 -3.45 10.85 27.88
C ASP A 116 -3.66 10.10 26.55
N ASN A 117 -2.58 9.76 25.83
CA ASN A 117 -2.61 9.14 24.51
C ASN A 117 -2.07 7.71 24.58
N ARG A 118 -2.98 6.73 24.71
CA ARG A 118 -2.65 5.31 24.88
C ARG A 118 -1.75 4.78 23.76
N HIS A 119 -1.96 5.19 22.51
CA HIS A 119 -1.22 4.62 21.40
C HIS A 119 0.26 4.97 21.40
N ILE A 120 0.64 6.05 22.08
CA ILE A 120 2.03 6.49 22.21
C ILE A 120 2.62 6.20 23.60
N ALA A 121 1.93 5.42 24.44
CA ALA A 121 2.38 5.12 25.79
C ALA A 121 3.75 4.45 25.89
N GLN A 122 4.17 3.76 24.83
CA GLN A 122 5.53 3.26 24.70
C GLN A 122 6.63 4.33 24.86
N CYS A 123 6.34 5.62 24.61
CA CYS A 123 7.33 6.69 24.77
C CYS A 123 7.78 6.88 26.22
N TRP A 124 6.91 6.63 27.21
CA TRP A 124 7.27 6.74 28.64
C TRP A 124 7.32 5.40 29.37
N LEU A 125 6.76 4.34 28.79
CA LEU A 125 6.87 2.99 29.33
C LEU A 125 8.25 2.37 29.07
N ASN A 126 8.93 2.79 28.00
CA ASN A 126 10.30 2.37 27.70
C ASN A 126 11.36 3.35 28.24
N GLN A 127 11.35 3.60 29.55
CA GLN A 127 12.33 4.51 30.15
C GLN A 127 13.77 4.03 29.89
N GLY A 128 14.63 4.93 29.43
CA GLY A 128 16.05 4.64 29.17
C GLY A 128 16.38 4.04 27.81
N THR A 129 15.40 3.78 26.93
CA THR A 129 15.67 3.29 25.55
C THR A 129 15.69 4.39 24.48
N GLY A 130 15.52 5.66 24.90
CA GLY A 130 15.67 6.83 24.04
C GLY A 130 14.43 7.24 23.25
N TYR A 131 13.25 6.65 23.50
CA TYR A 131 12.02 7.13 22.87
C TYR A 131 11.78 8.60 23.18
N THR A 132 11.39 9.34 22.14
CA THR A 132 10.92 10.70 22.27
C THR A 132 9.54 10.84 21.64
N THR A 133 8.78 11.82 22.09
CA THR A 133 7.55 12.24 21.42
C THR A 133 7.59 13.74 21.25
N ARG A 134 7.02 14.21 20.15
CA ARG A 134 6.95 15.63 19.80
C ARG A 134 5.58 15.95 19.22
N SER A 135 5.17 17.21 19.31
CA SER A 135 3.86 17.69 18.85
C SER A 135 3.93 18.76 17.76
N ASP A 136 5.14 19.15 17.36
CA ASP A 136 5.44 20.19 16.37
C ASP A 136 5.78 19.63 14.97
N ALA A 137 5.75 18.31 14.80
CA ALA A 137 6.05 17.66 13.53
C ALA A 137 4.94 17.87 12.49
N ALA A 138 5.35 18.04 11.23
CA ALA A 138 4.42 18.05 10.10
C ALA A 138 3.84 16.65 9.87
N PHE A 139 2.53 16.59 9.65
CA PHE A 139 1.84 15.36 9.28
C PHE A 139 1.97 15.09 7.77
N THR A 140 2.31 13.86 7.38
CA THR A 140 2.32 13.40 5.99
C THR A 140 1.78 11.98 5.87
N ARG A 141 1.15 11.67 4.74
CA ARG A 141 0.74 10.30 4.37
C ARG A 141 1.73 9.62 3.43
N VAL A 142 2.60 10.39 2.79
CA VAL A 142 3.52 9.91 1.74
C VAL A 142 4.94 9.91 2.27
N LEU A 143 5.63 8.78 2.11
CA LEU A 143 7.05 8.62 2.38
C LEU A 143 7.85 9.26 1.24
N THR A 144 8.54 10.36 1.55
CA THR A 144 9.36 11.09 0.59
C THR A 144 10.81 10.61 0.60
N SER A 145 11.55 10.91 -0.47
CA SER A 145 12.96 10.51 -0.61
C SER A 145 13.90 11.16 0.41
N ASP A 146 13.48 12.25 1.04
CA ASP A 146 14.18 13.01 2.08
C ASP A 146 13.64 12.70 3.50
N ALA A 147 12.71 11.74 3.63
CA ALA A 147 12.23 11.31 4.93
C ALA A 147 13.40 10.81 5.80
N LEU A 148 13.31 11.13 7.10
CA LEU A 148 14.32 10.81 8.09
C LEU A 148 14.59 9.30 8.17
N GLU A 149 15.83 8.95 8.48
CA GLU A 149 16.34 7.59 8.53
C GLU A 149 16.84 7.26 9.95
N LEU A 150 16.64 6.02 10.38
CA LEU A 150 17.21 5.46 11.60
C LEU A 150 17.83 4.10 11.28
N GLU A 151 19.05 3.87 11.76
CA GLU A 151 19.68 2.57 11.60
C GLU A 151 18.84 1.47 12.27
N TYR A 152 18.59 0.39 11.53
CA TYR A 152 17.77 -0.69 12.03
C TYR A 152 18.40 -1.36 13.25
N ARG A 153 17.57 -1.58 14.28
CA ARG A 153 17.91 -2.39 15.44
C ARG A 153 16.71 -3.20 15.89
N ARG A 154 16.97 -4.36 16.49
CA ARG A 154 15.91 -5.19 17.07
C ARG A 154 15.31 -4.49 18.29
N ARG A 155 13.99 -4.61 18.44
CA ARG A 155 13.18 -3.94 19.48
C ARG A 155 12.45 -4.95 20.38
N ASN A 156 13.10 -6.08 20.68
CA ASN A 156 12.46 -7.21 21.36
C ASN A 156 12.07 -6.92 22.81
N ASN A 157 12.86 -6.09 23.50
CA ASN A 157 12.68 -5.76 24.91
C ASN A 157 11.95 -4.42 25.10
N GLU A 158 11.23 -3.98 24.08
CA GLU A 158 10.51 -2.72 24.11
C GLU A 158 9.00 -2.96 24.09
N ILE A 159 8.32 -2.27 25.00
CA ILE A 159 6.87 -2.16 25.06
C ILE A 159 6.39 -1.42 23.81
N LYS A 160 5.35 -1.95 23.17
CA LYS A 160 4.77 -1.40 21.95
C LYS A 160 3.28 -1.19 22.13
N THR A 161 2.83 0.05 22.01
CA THR A 161 1.45 0.46 22.33
C THR A 161 0.63 0.87 21.11
N VAL A 162 1.29 1.03 19.97
CA VAL A 162 0.64 1.24 18.67
C VAL A 162 -0.27 0.07 18.33
N ILE A 163 -1.46 0.37 17.80
CA ILE A 163 -2.45 -0.65 17.44
C ILE A 163 -2.21 -1.17 16.00
N HIS A 164 -2.23 -2.49 15.86
CA HIS A 164 -2.39 -3.17 14.58
C HIS A 164 -3.86 -3.56 14.37
N TRP A 165 -4.41 -3.20 13.21
CA TRP A 165 -5.74 -3.67 12.81
C TRP A 165 -5.83 -3.92 11.31
N GLY A 166 -5.50 -5.15 10.90
CA GLY A 166 -5.39 -5.54 9.49
C GLY A 166 -6.58 -5.14 8.60
N GLN A 167 -7.82 -5.45 8.99
CA GLN A 167 -9.01 -5.07 8.19
C GLN A 167 -9.24 -3.54 8.14
N ARG A 168 -8.89 -2.81 9.19
CA ARG A 168 -9.01 -1.35 9.24
C ARG A 168 -7.96 -0.69 8.37
N LYS A 169 -6.72 -1.19 8.42
CA LYS A 169 -5.60 -0.81 7.57
C LYS A 169 -5.97 -0.90 6.08
N LEU A 170 -6.53 -2.04 5.67
CA LEU A 170 -6.97 -2.27 4.30
C LEU A 170 -8.05 -1.26 3.89
N LEU A 171 -9.16 -1.23 4.65
CA LEU A 171 -10.28 -0.35 4.36
C LEU A 171 -9.87 1.13 4.24
N LEU A 172 -9.05 1.65 5.16
CA LEU A 172 -8.66 3.06 5.11
C LEU A 172 -7.74 3.36 3.92
N SER A 173 -6.82 2.47 3.59
CA SER A 173 -5.95 2.66 2.41
C SER A 173 -6.78 2.65 1.12
N GLU A 174 -7.80 1.81 1.05
CA GLU A 174 -8.73 1.74 -0.09
C GLU A 174 -9.62 2.97 -0.17
N ILE A 175 -10.15 3.46 0.96
CA ILE A 175 -10.91 4.73 1.00
C ILE A 175 -10.02 5.88 0.52
N GLU A 176 -8.77 5.95 0.97
CA GLU A 176 -7.79 6.97 0.55
C GLU A 176 -7.59 6.91 -0.98
N PHE A 177 -7.28 5.74 -1.52
CA PHE A 177 -7.08 5.53 -2.96
C PHE A 177 -8.32 5.86 -3.80
N LEU A 178 -9.50 5.36 -3.42
CA LEU A 178 -10.74 5.57 -4.16
C LEU A 178 -11.26 7.01 -4.04
N THR A 179 -10.96 7.72 -2.94
CA THR A 179 -11.27 9.15 -2.83
C THR A 179 -10.42 9.97 -3.79
N LEU A 180 -9.15 9.59 -4.00
CA LEU A 180 -8.23 10.29 -4.90
C LEU A 180 -8.51 10.03 -6.38
N HIS A 181 -8.94 8.81 -6.73
CA HIS A 181 -8.95 8.35 -8.12
C HIS A 181 -10.27 7.78 -8.62
N GLY A 182 -11.21 7.48 -7.73
CA GLY A 182 -12.52 6.93 -8.08
C GLY A 182 -13.38 7.95 -8.81
N VAL A 183 -13.93 7.56 -9.97
CA VAL A 183 -14.97 8.33 -10.66
C VAL A 183 -16.25 7.49 -10.84
N PRO A 184 -17.44 8.10 -10.84
CA PRO A 184 -18.69 7.37 -11.04
C PRO A 184 -18.69 6.50 -12.31
N GLY A 185 -19.23 5.29 -12.19
CA GLY A 185 -19.29 4.29 -13.26
C GLY A 185 -18.01 3.48 -13.48
N GLN A 186 -16.94 3.75 -12.73
CA GLN A 186 -15.65 3.08 -12.94
C GLN A 186 -15.60 1.69 -12.29
N LEU A 187 -14.91 0.77 -12.99
CA LEU A 187 -14.59 -0.56 -12.48
C LEU A 187 -13.35 -0.52 -11.57
N VAL A 188 -13.42 -1.21 -10.43
CA VAL A 188 -12.32 -1.52 -9.53
C VAL A 188 -12.04 -3.02 -9.62
N VAL A 189 -10.83 -3.38 -10.07
CA VAL A 189 -10.36 -4.76 -10.07
C VAL A 189 -9.50 -4.96 -8.83
N TYR A 190 -9.86 -5.90 -7.96
CA TYR A 190 -9.17 -6.16 -6.70
C TYR A 190 -8.63 -7.59 -6.67
N ALA A 191 -7.32 -7.76 -6.87
CA ALA A 191 -6.62 -9.04 -6.71
C ALA A 191 -6.12 -9.27 -5.27
N GLY A 192 -6.35 -10.45 -4.71
CA GLY A 192 -6.01 -10.74 -3.31
C GLY A 192 -7.05 -10.18 -2.34
N ALA A 193 -8.33 -10.23 -2.72
CA ALA A 193 -9.41 -9.55 -2.01
C ALA A 193 -10.03 -10.38 -0.86
N ALA A 194 -9.77 -11.68 -0.74
CA ALA A 194 -10.37 -12.51 0.29
C ALA A 194 -9.65 -12.38 1.66
N PRO A 195 -10.38 -12.52 2.78
CA PRO A 195 -11.78 -12.91 2.90
C PRO A 195 -12.79 -11.79 2.56
N GLY A 196 -12.31 -10.56 2.31
CA GLY A 196 -13.14 -9.45 1.85
C GLY A 196 -14.14 -8.92 2.88
N THR A 197 -13.95 -9.16 4.19
CA THR A 197 -14.95 -8.79 5.22
C THR A 197 -15.33 -7.30 5.22
N HIS A 198 -14.44 -6.41 4.79
CA HIS A 198 -14.71 -4.97 4.70
C HIS A 198 -15.30 -4.53 3.34
N LEU A 199 -15.33 -5.41 2.33
CA LEU A 199 -15.66 -5.05 0.94
C LEU A 199 -17.09 -4.55 0.78
N GLU A 200 -18.06 -5.17 1.46
CA GLU A 200 -19.46 -4.71 1.47
C GLU A 200 -19.56 -3.28 2.02
N TYR A 201 -18.80 -2.97 3.08
CA TYR A 201 -18.78 -1.63 3.64
C TYR A 201 -18.10 -0.65 2.70
N LEU A 202 -16.95 -1.00 2.12
CA LEU A 202 -16.25 -0.17 1.12
C LEU A 202 -17.16 0.16 -0.07
N SER A 203 -17.81 -0.84 -0.65
CA SER A 203 -18.74 -0.65 -1.77
C SER A 203 -19.89 0.29 -1.40
N SER A 204 -20.43 0.20 -0.17
CA SER A 204 -21.47 1.13 0.29
C SER A 204 -21.00 2.59 0.42
N LEU A 205 -19.70 2.83 0.57
CA LEU A 205 -19.13 4.17 0.59
C LEU A 205 -19.02 4.76 -0.82
N PHE A 206 -18.83 3.91 -1.83
CA PHE A 206 -18.67 4.28 -3.23
C PHE A 206 -19.72 3.56 -4.10
N PRO A 207 -21.02 3.89 -3.95
CA PRO A 207 -22.11 3.17 -4.63
C PRO A 207 -22.07 3.31 -6.15
N GLU A 208 -21.34 4.29 -6.68
CA GLU A 208 -21.17 4.50 -8.12
C GLU A 208 -20.00 3.71 -8.71
N LEU A 209 -19.27 2.94 -7.91
CA LEU A 209 -18.18 2.07 -8.37
C LEU A 209 -18.64 0.62 -8.46
N TYR A 210 -18.02 -0.14 -9.35
CA TYR A 210 -18.23 -1.58 -9.50
C TYR A 210 -16.96 -2.33 -9.11
N PHE A 211 -17.09 -3.43 -8.38
CA PHE A 211 -15.96 -4.19 -7.86
C PHE A 211 -15.93 -5.59 -8.48
N HIS A 212 -14.80 -5.95 -9.08
CA HIS A 212 -14.44 -7.33 -9.40
C HIS A 212 -13.38 -7.79 -8.41
N ALA A 213 -13.79 -8.52 -7.37
CA ALA A 213 -12.90 -9.03 -6.33
C ALA A 213 -12.47 -10.45 -6.66
N VAL A 214 -11.17 -10.68 -6.74
CA VAL A 214 -10.58 -11.95 -7.20
C VAL A 214 -9.66 -12.50 -6.14
N ASP A 215 -9.90 -13.74 -5.73
CA ASP A 215 -9.03 -14.44 -4.78
C ASP A 215 -9.26 -15.96 -4.85
N PRO A 216 -8.19 -16.78 -4.75
CA PRO A 216 -8.32 -18.22 -4.59
C PRO A 216 -8.89 -18.62 -3.23
N ALA A 217 -8.72 -17.84 -2.16
CA ALA A 217 -9.24 -18.09 -0.81
C ALA A 217 -10.74 -17.76 -0.70
N PRO A 218 -11.51 -18.48 0.15
CA PRO A 218 -12.95 -18.28 0.26
C PRO A 218 -13.33 -16.85 0.69
N PHE A 219 -14.29 -16.27 -0.01
CA PHE A 219 -14.88 -14.99 0.38
C PHE A 219 -15.89 -15.14 1.52
N THR A 220 -15.88 -14.16 2.41
CA THR A 220 -16.93 -13.94 3.42
C THR A 220 -17.87 -12.80 3.04
N ALA A 221 -17.43 -11.92 2.13
CA ALA A 221 -18.28 -10.91 1.50
C ALA A 221 -19.37 -11.58 0.66
N LYS A 222 -20.47 -10.84 0.45
CA LYS A 222 -21.55 -11.24 -0.45
C LYS A 222 -21.47 -10.52 -1.78
N GLU A 223 -21.84 -11.22 -2.84
CA GLU A 223 -22.10 -10.58 -4.13
C GLU A 223 -23.27 -9.60 -4.03
N THR A 224 -23.19 -8.53 -4.81
CA THR A 224 -24.22 -7.51 -4.96
C THR A 224 -24.18 -7.00 -6.41
N ASP A 225 -25.11 -6.13 -6.80
CA ASP A 225 -25.07 -5.48 -8.12
C ASP A 225 -23.78 -4.67 -8.35
N HIS A 226 -23.07 -4.31 -7.28
CA HIS A 226 -21.81 -3.57 -7.31
C HIS A 226 -20.58 -4.41 -6.95
N ILE A 227 -20.75 -5.68 -6.56
CA ILE A 227 -19.65 -6.57 -6.16
C ILE A 227 -19.82 -7.92 -6.86
N LYS A 228 -18.87 -8.24 -7.74
CA LYS A 228 -18.67 -9.56 -8.31
C LYS A 228 -17.51 -10.27 -7.61
N LEU A 229 -17.75 -11.49 -7.13
CA LEU A 229 -16.75 -12.30 -6.45
C LEU A 229 -16.26 -13.41 -7.38
N ILE A 230 -14.96 -13.45 -7.64
CA ILE A 230 -14.33 -14.39 -8.57
C ILE A 230 -13.39 -15.29 -7.77
N GLN A 231 -13.86 -16.50 -7.48
CA GLN A 231 -13.10 -17.51 -6.75
C GLN A 231 -12.03 -18.13 -7.65
N GLY A 232 -10.79 -17.66 -7.55
CA GLY A 232 -9.68 -18.14 -8.38
C GLY A 232 -8.44 -17.25 -8.30
N LEU A 233 -7.34 -17.74 -8.86
CA LEU A 233 -6.12 -16.95 -9.00
C LEU A 233 -6.36 -15.79 -9.97
N PHE A 234 -5.76 -14.64 -9.67
CA PHE A 234 -5.63 -13.56 -10.64
C PHE A 234 -4.48 -13.90 -11.58
N THR A 235 -4.74 -14.07 -12.87
CA THR A 235 -3.74 -14.50 -13.88
C THR A 235 -3.45 -13.40 -14.90
N ASP A 236 -2.41 -13.58 -15.70
CA ASP A 236 -2.03 -12.69 -16.79
C ASP A 236 -3.14 -12.60 -17.86
N GLU A 237 -3.85 -13.69 -18.13
CA GLU A 237 -5.00 -13.71 -19.04
C GLU A 237 -6.15 -12.87 -18.46
N MET A 238 -6.41 -12.99 -17.16
CA MET A 238 -7.42 -12.19 -16.48
C MET A 238 -7.05 -10.70 -16.48
N ALA A 239 -5.80 -10.37 -16.13
CA ALA A 239 -5.30 -8.99 -16.18
C ALA A 239 -5.45 -8.40 -17.59
N SER A 240 -5.08 -9.17 -18.62
CA SER A 240 -5.20 -8.76 -20.03
C SER A 240 -6.66 -8.53 -20.45
N SER A 241 -7.61 -9.28 -19.90
CA SER A 241 -9.04 -9.12 -20.21
C SER A 241 -9.61 -7.76 -19.75
N TYR A 242 -8.97 -7.11 -18.79
CA TYR A 242 -9.34 -5.78 -18.30
C TYR A 242 -8.65 -4.63 -19.06
N CYS A 243 -7.74 -4.93 -19.99
CA CYS A 243 -7.09 -3.93 -20.82
C CYS A 243 -8.12 -3.08 -21.59
N GLY A 244 -7.92 -1.76 -21.59
CA GLY A 244 -8.82 -0.81 -22.24
C GLY A 244 -10.11 -0.47 -21.48
N GLN A 245 -10.39 -1.13 -20.35
CA GLN A 245 -11.60 -0.86 -19.55
C GLN A 245 -11.47 0.36 -18.62
N ARG A 246 -10.30 1.03 -18.61
CA ARG A 246 -10.00 2.17 -17.75
C ARG A 246 -10.30 1.91 -16.26
N ALA A 247 -10.04 0.68 -15.80
CA ALA A 247 -10.27 0.27 -14.43
C ALA A 247 -9.27 0.93 -13.45
N LEU A 248 -9.65 0.98 -12.17
CA LEU A 248 -8.70 1.10 -11.07
C LEU A 248 -8.25 -0.30 -10.65
N PHE A 249 -6.98 -0.43 -10.26
CA PHE A 249 -6.43 -1.70 -9.78
C PHE A 249 -6.06 -1.61 -8.30
N ILE A 250 -6.45 -2.62 -7.53
CA ILE A 250 -5.99 -2.83 -6.16
C ILE A 250 -5.38 -4.23 -6.09
N SER A 251 -4.20 -4.34 -5.48
CA SER A 251 -3.60 -5.65 -5.20
C SER A 251 -3.08 -5.74 -3.77
N ASP A 252 -3.51 -6.79 -3.06
CA ASP A 252 -2.98 -7.20 -1.74
C ASP A 252 -2.65 -8.70 -1.73
N ILE A 253 -2.16 -9.24 -2.85
CA ILE A 253 -1.75 -10.65 -2.94
C ILE A 253 -0.64 -10.99 -1.92
N ARG A 254 -0.64 -12.24 -1.47
CA ARG A 254 0.31 -12.78 -0.49
C ARG A 254 0.58 -14.26 -0.79
N SER A 255 1.75 -14.57 -1.33
CA SER A 255 2.17 -15.97 -1.57
C SER A 255 3.07 -16.53 -0.47
N ALA A 256 3.67 -15.69 0.38
CA ALA A 256 4.59 -16.13 1.42
C ALA A 256 3.92 -16.85 2.61
N ASP A 257 4.55 -17.93 3.09
CA ASP A 257 4.25 -18.62 4.36
C ASP A 257 5.49 -18.68 5.27
N TRP A 258 5.72 -17.61 6.01
CA TRP A 258 6.83 -17.45 6.96
C TRP A 258 6.98 -18.54 8.03
N GLN A 259 6.00 -19.42 8.23
CA GLN A 259 6.10 -20.51 9.21
C GLN A 259 6.63 -21.81 8.64
N ARG A 260 6.57 -21.94 7.32
CA ARG A 260 6.97 -23.14 6.60
C ARG A 260 8.12 -22.91 5.66
N GLN A 261 8.30 -21.64 5.30
CA GLN A 261 9.35 -21.15 4.45
C GLN A 261 10.49 -20.63 5.31
N SER A 262 11.70 -20.94 4.88
CA SER A 262 12.91 -20.24 5.31
C SER A 262 12.83 -18.76 4.95
N ASP A 263 13.64 -17.94 5.59
CA ASP A 263 13.68 -16.50 5.28
C ASP A 263 14.00 -16.24 3.80
N GLN A 264 14.84 -17.08 3.19
CA GLN A 264 15.14 -16.96 1.76
C GLN A 264 13.91 -17.20 0.87
N GLU A 265 13.07 -18.18 1.23
CA GLU A 265 11.85 -18.51 0.50
C GLU A 265 10.76 -17.44 0.68
N VAL A 266 10.69 -16.83 1.86
CA VAL A 266 9.82 -15.67 2.13
C VAL A 266 10.20 -14.49 1.23
N GLU A 267 11.49 -14.13 1.21
CA GLU A 267 11.96 -12.98 0.43
C GLU A 267 11.79 -13.23 -1.08
N ALA A 268 11.98 -14.47 -1.54
CA ALA A 268 11.67 -14.88 -2.90
C ALA A 268 10.16 -14.71 -3.21
N SER A 269 9.29 -15.11 -2.30
CA SER A 269 7.82 -14.97 -2.44
C SER A 269 7.38 -13.51 -2.52
N VAL A 270 7.95 -12.64 -1.69
CA VAL A 270 7.70 -11.19 -1.75
C VAL A 270 8.11 -10.61 -3.11
N LYS A 271 9.28 -11.01 -3.61
CA LYS A 271 9.74 -10.58 -4.93
C LYS A 271 8.77 -11.06 -6.02
N TRP A 272 8.30 -12.30 -5.95
CA TRP A 272 7.34 -12.83 -6.92
C TRP A 272 6.00 -12.11 -6.89
N ASP A 273 5.49 -11.77 -5.71
CA ASP A 273 4.26 -11.00 -5.54
C ASP A 273 4.41 -9.60 -6.14
N MET A 274 5.54 -8.92 -5.90
CA MET A 274 5.84 -7.64 -6.52
C MET A 274 5.91 -7.77 -8.05
N ASP A 275 6.68 -8.73 -8.57
CA ASP A 275 6.83 -8.97 -10.00
C ASP A 275 5.46 -9.24 -10.66
N ALA A 276 4.58 -10.01 -10.02
CA ALA A 276 3.23 -10.28 -10.51
C ALA A 276 2.36 -9.02 -10.56
N GLN A 277 2.34 -8.24 -9.47
CA GLN A 277 1.63 -6.96 -9.42
C GLN A 277 2.08 -6.00 -10.54
N MET A 278 3.38 -5.91 -10.80
CA MET A 278 3.92 -5.07 -11.88
C MET A 278 3.51 -5.59 -13.26
N ARG A 279 3.63 -6.91 -13.51
CA ARG A 279 3.18 -7.50 -14.78
C ARG A 279 1.70 -7.24 -15.04
N TRP A 280 0.85 -7.44 -14.04
CA TRP A 280 -0.59 -7.21 -14.17
C TRP A 280 -0.92 -5.74 -14.40
N HIS A 281 -0.25 -4.81 -13.72
CA HIS A 281 -0.38 -3.38 -14.00
C HIS A 281 -0.09 -3.07 -15.47
N LEU A 282 1.04 -3.58 -16.00
CA LEU A 282 1.46 -3.34 -17.37
C LEU A 282 0.52 -3.99 -18.42
N LEU A 283 0.01 -5.20 -18.14
CA LEU A 283 -0.95 -5.89 -19.00
C LEU A 283 -2.33 -5.21 -19.01
N MET A 284 -2.81 -4.81 -17.83
CA MET A 284 -4.14 -4.26 -17.64
C MET A 284 -4.25 -2.79 -18.04
N GLN A 285 -3.14 -2.05 -17.98
CA GLN A 285 -3.09 -0.60 -18.22
C GLN A 285 -4.21 0.15 -17.46
N PRO A 286 -4.31 -0.01 -16.12
CA PRO A 286 -5.32 0.67 -15.34
C PRO A 286 -5.08 2.18 -15.32
N VAL A 287 -6.11 2.94 -14.95
CA VAL A 287 -5.97 4.40 -14.75
C VAL A 287 -4.97 4.69 -13.63
N ARG A 288 -5.09 3.99 -12.51
CA ARG A 288 -4.13 4.00 -11.40
C ARG A 288 -4.15 2.65 -10.70
N SER A 289 -3.06 2.31 -10.02
CA SER A 289 -3.02 1.13 -9.15
C SER A 289 -2.61 1.51 -7.74
N MET A 290 -3.21 0.84 -6.76
CA MET A 290 -2.71 0.75 -5.39
C MET A 290 -2.18 -0.66 -5.15
N LEU A 291 -0.87 -0.77 -4.95
CA LEU A 291 -0.17 -2.04 -4.84
C LEU A 291 0.40 -2.22 -3.44
N LYS A 292 0.34 -3.44 -2.91
CA LYS A 292 1.08 -3.80 -1.70
C LYS A 292 2.57 -3.74 -2.01
N PHE A 293 3.29 -2.88 -1.29
CA PHE A 293 4.70 -2.63 -1.49
C PHE A 293 5.50 -3.02 -0.24
N ARG A 294 6.51 -3.88 -0.40
CA ARG A 294 7.47 -4.26 0.64
C ARG A 294 8.76 -4.71 -0.04
N LEU A 295 9.87 -4.05 0.25
CA LEU A 295 11.17 -4.46 -0.27
C LEU A 295 11.79 -5.60 0.54
N PRO A 296 12.72 -6.36 -0.08
CA PRO A 296 13.53 -7.33 0.65
C PRO A 296 14.38 -6.71 1.76
N TRP A 297 14.71 -7.49 2.80
CA TRP A 297 15.62 -7.06 3.88
C TRP A 297 17.09 -7.07 3.49
N ALA A 298 17.48 -7.93 2.53
CA ALA A 298 18.85 -8.00 2.09
C ALA A 298 19.25 -6.67 1.39
N PRO A 299 20.44 -6.11 1.67
CA PRO A 299 20.91 -4.92 0.96
C PRO A 299 20.88 -5.12 -0.56
N GLY A 300 20.49 -4.08 -1.28
CA GLY A 300 20.37 -4.12 -2.73
C GLY A 300 19.38 -3.08 -3.25
N THR A 301 19.01 -3.24 -4.52
CA THR A 301 18.03 -2.41 -5.20
C THR A 301 16.99 -3.27 -5.91
N THR A 302 15.76 -2.77 -6.00
CA THR A 302 14.69 -3.36 -6.80
C THR A 302 14.15 -2.31 -7.77
N GLU A 303 14.29 -2.55 -9.08
CA GLU A 303 13.57 -1.79 -10.11
C GLU A 303 12.08 -2.15 -10.02
N TYR A 304 11.21 -1.16 -9.78
CA TYR A 304 9.77 -1.37 -9.68
C TYR A 304 9.00 -0.19 -10.26
N LEU A 305 7.66 -0.28 -10.30
CA LEU A 305 6.80 0.82 -10.72
C LEU A 305 7.06 2.08 -9.89
N ASP A 306 7.10 3.23 -10.55
CA ASP A 306 7.21 4.52 -9.90
C ASP A 306 5.86 4.97 -9.33
N GLY A 307 5.90 5.77 -8.27
CA GLY A 307 4.70 6.26 -7.61
C GLY A 307 4.94 6.83 -6.21
N ASP A 308 3.84 7.17 -5.56
CA ASP A 308 3.82 7.67 -4.19
C ASP A 308 3.70 6.50 -3.22
N LEU A 309 4.61 6.44 -2.23
CA LEU A 309 4.60 5.42 -1.19
C LEU A 309 3.81 5.92 0.01
N TYR A 310 2.60 5.40 0.20
CA TYR A 310 1.74 5.75 1.32
C TYR A 310 2.10 4.95 2.56
N LEU A 311 2.41 5.67 3.64
CA LEU A 311 2.74 5.15 4.96
C LEU A 311 1.55 4.36 5.54
N PRO A 312 1.79 3.27 6.27
CA PRO A 312 0.72 2.42 6.77
C PRO A 312 -0.11 3.14 7.84
N VAL A 313 -1.43 2.99 7.77
CA VAL A 313 -2.38 3.40 8.81
C VAL A 313 -2.92 2.15 9.51
N TRP A 314 -2.81 2.06 10.83
CA TRP A 314 -3.11 0.85 11.64
C TRP A 314 -2.37 -0.42 11.17
N GLY A 315 -1.20 -0.25 10.56
CA GLY A 315 -0.34 -1.34 10.11
C GLY A 315 0.26 -2.15 11.27
N PRO A 316 0.88 -3.32 10.98
CA PRO A 316 1.74 -3.98 11.96
C PRO A 316 2.78 -3.03 12.53
N ILE A 317 3.14 -3.22 13.80
CA ILE A 317 3.87 -2.21 14.59
C ILE A 317 5.26 -1.93 14.02
N THR A 318 5.92 -2.95 13.48
CA THR A 318 7.29 -2.89 12.94
C THR A 318 7.31 -3.06 11.42
N THR A 319 6.18 -2.84 10.74
CA THR A 319 6.03 -3.19 9.32
C THR A 319 6.88 -2.31 8.40
N THR A 320 7.47 -2.92 7.37
CA THR A 320 8.00 -2.21 6.19
C THR A 320 7.02 -2.27 5.03
N GLU A 321 5.78 -2.73 5.24
CA GLU A 321 4.73 -2.71 4.23
C GLU A 321 4.14 -1.30 4.07
N ALA A 322 4.12 -0.81 2.84
CA ALA A 322 3.45 0.41 2.42
C ALA A 322 2.41 0.12 1.33
N ARG A 323 1.76 1.17 0.83
CA ARG A 323 0.93 1.11 -0.37
C ARG A 323 1.53 2.02 -1.44
N LEU A 324 1.93 1.45 -2.57
CA LEU A 324 2.39 2.22 -3.71
C LEU A 324 1.18 2.62 -4.55
N ILE A 325 0.93 3.92 -4.69
CA ILE A 325 0.01 4.45 -5.70
C ILE A 325 0.83 4.84 -6.92
N THR A 326 0.59 4.19 -8.06
CA THR A 326 1.41 4.34 -9.26
C THR A 326 1.36 5.76 -9.83
N ALA A 327 2.49 6.18 -10.42
CA ALA A 327 2.61 7.44 -11.14
C ALA A 327 1.60 7.55 -12.31
N GLU A 328 1.51 8.76 -12.89
CA GLU A 328 0.58 8.98 -14.01
C GLU A 328 0.97 8.24 -15.28
N ASP A 329 2.29 8.13 -15.53
CA ASP A 329 2.83 7.29 -16.58
C ASP A 329 2.82 5.82 -16.10
N PRO A 330 2.01 4.94 -16.72
CA PRO A 330 1.88 3.54 -16.31
C PRO A 330 3.16 2.72 -16.55
N ASN A 331 4.14 3.24 -17.29
CA ASN A 331 5.41 2.58 -17.54
C ASN A 331 6.56 3.16 -16.71
N ALA A 332 6.31 4.20 -15.91
CA ALA A 332 7.35 4.81 -15.10
C ALA A 332 7.86 3.80 -14.06
N LYS A 333 9.18 3.78 -13.91
CA LYS A 333 9.89 2.89 -13.00
C LYS A 333 10.92 3.64 -12.19
N ARG A 334 11.25 3.09 -11.03
CA ARG A 334 12.26 3.62 -10.10
C ARG A 334 13.06 2.46 -9.50
N ASP A 335 14.36 2.68 -9.33
CA ASP A 335 15.19 1.82 -8.50
C ASP A 335 15.01 2.18 -7.03
N TYR A 336 14.48 1.24 -6.24
CA TYR A 336 14.28 1.41 -4.82
C TYR A 336 15.45 0.79 -4.04
N ASP A 337 16.15 1.61 -3.27
CA ASP A 337 17.22 1.17 -2.37
C ASP A 337 16.62 0.51 -1.10
N HIS A 338 17.00 -0.75 -0.86
CA HIS A 338 16.44 -1.54 0.23
C HIS A 338 16.85 -0.99 1.60
N THR A 339 18.13 -0.62 1.78
CA THR A 339 18.67 -0.17 3.06
C THR A 339 18.13 1.21 3.42
N LYS A 340 18.00 2.11 2.45
CA LYS A 340 17.37 3.41 2.65
C LYS A 340 15.92 3.25 3.06
N TYR A 341 15.14 2.48 2.30
CA TYR A 341 13.73 2.25 2.60
C TYR A 341 13.52 1.60 3.98
N GLU A 342 14.35 0.62 4.32
CA GLU A 342 14.38 -0.01 5.65
C GLU A 342 14.55 1.04 6.75
N ARG A 343 15.58 1.89 6.64
CA ARG A 343 15.91 2.91 7.64
C ARG A 343 14.83 3.97 7.76
N GLN A 344 14.22 4.36 6.65
CA GLN A 344 13.09 5.29 6.64
C GLN A 344 11.85 4.70 7.33
N MET A 345 11.49 3.46 7.00
CA MET A 345 10.36 2.78 7.65
C MET A 345 10.65 2.48 9.12
N PHE A 346 11.90 2.21 9.48
CA PHE A 346 12.31 2.01 10.87
C PHE A 346 12.21 3.31 11.68
N PHE A 347 12.65 4.45 11.12
CA PHE A 347 12.45 5.77 11.73
C PHE A 347 10.96 6.06 11.90
N PHE A 348 10.16 5.83 10.85
CA PHE A 348 8.71 6.03 10.90
C PHE A 348 8.06 5.23 12.05
N ASN A 349 8.30 3.92 12.12
CA ASN A 349 7.67 3.05 13.14
C ASN A 349 8.20 3.26 14.56
N THR A 350 9.39 3.83 14.73
CA THR A 350 10.04 4.00 16.04
C THR A 350 9.80 5.38 16.61
N GLU A 351 9.87 6.41 15.76
CA GLU A 351 9.75 7.81 16.16
C GLU A 351 8.44 8.41 15.65
N GLN A 352 8.27 8.55 14.32
CA GLN A 352 7.17 9.36 13.76
C GLN A 352 5.79 8.84 14.13
N ARG A 353 5.61 7.53 14.17
CA ARG A 353 4.32 6.89 14.44
C ARG A 353 3.82 7.12 15.87
N VAL A 354 4.74 7.46 16.77
CA VAL A 354 4.46 7.73 18.20
C VAL A 354 4.66 9.19 18.59
N TRP A 355 4.75 10.07 17.61
CA TRP A 355 4.59 11.51 17.81
C TRP A 355 3.11 11.88 17.94
N LEU A 356 2.88 13.11 18.41
CA LEU A 356 1.55 13.70 18.56
C LEU A 356 1.24 14.58 17.35
N TYR A 357 0.08 14.35 16.74
CA TYR A 357 -0.43 15.10 15.60
C TYR A 357 -1.84 15.59 15.94
N ASP A 358 -1.94 16.87 16.28
CA ASP A 358 -3.19 17.49 16.71
C ASP A 358 -4.31 17.35 15.66
N HIS A 359 -5.54 17.12 16.10
CA HIS A 359 -6.74 17.14 15.25
C HIS A 359 -8.01 17.41 16.07
N PRO A 360 -9.07 17.97 15.47
CA PRO A 360 -10.26 18.39 16.21
C PRO A 360 -11.20 17.23 16.55
N VAL A 361 -11.03 16.06 15.95
CA VAL A 361 -11.95 14.93 16.11
C VAL A 361 -11.84 14.36 17.53
N ARG A 362 -12.99 14.12 18.16
CA ARG A 362 -13.13 13.41 19.43
C ARG A 362 -14.02 12.20 19.19
N GLY A 363 -13.43 11.01 19.18
CA GLY A 363 -14.12 9.76 18.86
C GLY A 363 -13.63 8.60 19.71
N GLU A 364 -14.37 7.48 19.69
CA GLU A 364 -14.08 6.27 20.45
C GLU A 364 -12.67 5.74 20.13
N GLY A 365 -11.75 5.84 21.10
CA GLY A 365 -10.37 5.39 20.97
C GLY A 365 -9.51 6.19 19.99
N LEU A 366 -9.98 7.34 19.50
CA LEU A 366 -9.14 8.26 18.73
C LEU A 366 -8.36 9.15 19.70
N ASP A 367 -7.04 9.12 19.59
CA ASP A 367 -6.09 9.99 20.27
C ASP A 367 -5.29 10.77 19.22
N CYS A 368 -4.18 11.43 19.59
CA CYS A 368 -3.38 12.22 18.65
C CYS A 368 -2.17 11.46 18.09
N CYS A 369 -2.14 10.13 18.10
CA CYS A 369 -1.05 9.40 17.43
C CYS A 369 -1.12 9.53 15.90
N TYR A 370 -0.07 9.07 15.20
CA TYR A 370 -0.03 9.09 13.74
C TYR A 370 -1.20 8.35 13.10
N ASP A 371 -1.53 7.15 13.58
CA ASP A 371 -2.57 6.31 12.98
C ASP A 371 -3.96 6.96 13.12
N CYS A 372 -4.25 7.57 14.27
CA CYS A 372 -5.47 8.35 14.47
C CYS A 372 -5.54 9.56 13.55
N ARG A 373 -4.45 10.34 13.46
CA ARG A 373 -4.39 11.50 12.55
C ARG A 373 -4.55 11.09 11.09
N ALA A 374 -3.93 9.98 10.69
CA ALA A 374 -4.06 9.43 9.35
C ALA A 374 -5.48 9.00 9.03
N GLU A 375 -6.14 8.29 9.95
CA GLU A 375 -7.55 7.98 9.79
C GLU A 375 -8.43 9.22 9.69
N VAL A 376 -8.24 10.20 10.58
CA VAL A 376 -9.00 11.45 10.56
C VAL A 376 -8.82 12.16 9.23
N PHE A 377 -7.58 12.24 8.73
CA PHE A 377 -7.27 12.84 7.44
C PHE A 377 -8.00 12.12 6.28
N ILE A 378 -7.89 10.79 6.21
CA ILE A 378 -8.50 9.97 5.14
C ILE A 378 -10.02 10.11 5.15
N LEU A 379 -10.65 9.98 6.32
CA LEU A 379 -12.10 10.04 6.44
C LEU A 379 -12.64 11.46 6.19
N ALA A 380 -11.94 12.49 6.66
CA ALA A 380 -12.31 13.87 6.36
C ALA A 380 -12.26 14.15 4.86
N ASP A 381 -11.20 13.71 4.18
CA ASP A 381 -11.05 13.91 2.74
C ASP A 381 -12.19 13.26 1.95
N TYR A 382 -12.53 12.01 2.30
CA TYR A 382 -13.68 11.30 1.74
C TYR A 382 -15.00 12.04 2.01
N LEU A 383 -15.26 12.45 3.25
CA LEU A 383 -16.52 13.11 3.62
C LEU A 383 -16.70 14.46 2.92
N LEU A 384 -15.63 15.24 2.79
CA LEU A 384 -15.66 16.55 2.14
C LEU A 384 -15.77 16.41 0.60
N LYS A 385 -14.96 15.56 -0.02
CA LYS A 385 -14.90 15.46 -1.49
C LYS A 385 -16.01 14.60 -2.08
N VAL A 386 -16.32 13.47 -1.44
CA VAL A 386 -17.24 12.46 -1.99
C VAL A 386 -18.63 12.63 -1.40
N LYS A 387 -18.76 12.73 -0.07
CA LYS A 387 -20.08 12.92 0.57
C LYS A 387 -20.55 14.37 0.60
N ARG A 388 -19.65 15.34 0.34
CA ARG A 388 -19.94 16.80 0.39
C ARG A 388 -20.52 17.24 1.73
N VAL A 389 -20.03 16.65 2.82
CA VAL A 389 -20.34 17.11 4.19
C VAL A 389 -19.77 18.52 4.38
N SER A 390 -20.43 19.35 5.18
CA SER A 390 -19.93 20.69 5.49
C SER A 390 -18.63 20.61 6.31
N GLU A 391 -17.75 21.62 6.21
CA GLU A 391 -16.54 21.68 7.06
C GLU A 391 -16.89 21.71 8.56
N ALA A 392 -18.01 22.36 8.91
CA ALA A 392 -18.49 22.48 10.29
C ALA A 392 -18.89 21.12 10.88
N ASP A 393 -19.51 20.24 10.08
CA ASP A 393 -19.97 18.93 10.53
C ASP A 393 -18.90 17.83 10.37
N CYS A 394 -17.84 18.11 9.61
CA CYS A 394 -16.84 17.12 9.21
C CYS A 394 -16.23 16.38 10.40
N ALA A 395 -15.81 17.10 11.45
CA ALA A 395 -15.17 16.46 12.61
C ALA A 395 -16.11 15.46 13.33
N THR A 396 -17.38 15.83 13.48
CA THR A 396 -18.41 14.97 14.07
C THR A 396 -18.68 13.76 13.19
N GLU A 397 -18.77 13.95 11.88
CA GLU A 397 -19.00 12.85 10.94
C GLU A 397 -17.81 11.91 10.82
N VAL A 398 -16.57 12.40 10.95
CA VAL A 398 -15.38 11.55 11.06
C VAL A 398 -15.48 10.67 12.32
N ALA A 399 -15.80 11.24 13.48
CA ALA A 399 -15.97 10.46 14.70
C ALA A 399 -17.06 9.38 14.55
N ASN A 400 -18.20 9.73 13.96
CA ASN A 400 -19.31 8.80 13.69
C ASN A 400 -18.89 7.70 12.70
N MET A 401 -18.16 8.04 11.64
CA MET A 401 -17.68 7.10 10.64
C MET A 401 -16.62 6.15 11.22
N SER A 402 -15.64 6.66 11.96
CA SER A 402 -14.64 5.86 12.67
C SER A 402 -15.28 4.82 13.60
N ARG A 403 -16.31 5.26 14.35
CA ARG A 403 -17.13 4.40 15.22
C ARG A 403 -17.86 3.31 14.44
N ARG A 404 -18.47 3.66 13.30
CA ARG A 404 -19.17 2.70 12.41
C ARG A 404 -18.22 1.69 11.81
N ILE A 405 -17.03 2.11 11.38
CA ILE A 405 -16.00 1.23 10.82
C ILE A 405 -15.71 0.09 11.79
N SER A 406 -15.39 0.39 13.05
CA SER A 406 -15.10 -0.61 14.09
C SER A 406 -16.19 -1.70 14.17
N ARG A 407 -17.46 -1.29 14.10
CA ARG A 407 -18.63 -2.17 14.21
C ARG A 407 -18.95 -2.94 12.92
N LYS A 408 -18.48 -2.47 11.77
CA LYS A 408 -18.73 -3.09 10.47
C LYS A 408 -17.64 -4.09 10.07
N ILE A 409 -16.39 -3.81 10.43
CA ILE A 409 -15.25 -4.65 10.03
C ILE A 409 -14.84 -5.69 11.10
N ALA A 410 -15.44 -5.63 12.29
CA ALA A 410 -15.13 -6.56 13.38
C ALA A 410 -16.38 -6.92 14.20
N GLY A 411 -16.42 -8.16 14.71
CA GLY A 411 -17.46 -8.68 15.59
C GLY A 411 -17.31 -8.26 17.05
N GLY A 412 -17.02 -6.99 17.32
CA GLY A 412 -16.96 -6.43 18.69
C GLY A 412 -15.71 -5.64 19.04
N ARG A 413 -14.62 -5.73 18.26
CA ARG A 413 -13.40 -4.93 18.48
C ARG A 413 -13.64 -3.45 18.18
N THR A 414 -13.08 -2.58 19.00
CA THR A 414 -13.05 -1.12 18.91
C THR A 414 -11.61 -0.60 19.00
N LEU A 415 -11.41 0.71 18.82
CA LEU A 415 -10.10 1.34 19.02
C LEU A 415 -9.72 1.45 20.51
N LEU A 416 -10.64 1.17 21.44
CA LEU A 416 -10.33 1.08 22.87
C LEU A 416 -9.70 -0.26 23.25
N ASP A 417 -9.81 -1.27 22.40
CA ASP A 417 -9.26 -2.60 22.70
C ASP A 417 -7.75 -2.63 22.44
N ASP A 418 -7.04 -3.45 23.20
CA ASP A 418 -5.61 -3.68 22.98
C ASP A 418 -5.36 -4.49 21.69
N ASN A 419 -4.07 -4.68 21.37
CA ASN A 419 -3.71 -5.62 20.33
C ASN A 419 -4.13 -7.04 20.72
N ILE A 420 -4.77 -7.72 19.77
CA ILE A 420 -5.08 -9.14 19.92
C ILE A 420 -3.76 -9.91 20.06
N ASP A 421 -3.73 -10.89 20.95
CA ASP A 421 -2.61 -11.83 21.06
C ASP A 421 -2.19 -12.32 19.65
N PRO A 422 -0.90 -12.23 19.31
CA PRO A 422 -0.45 -12.58 17.96
C PRO A 422 -0.76 -14.03 17.59
N GLY A 423 -0.67 -14.97 18.53
CA GLY A 423 -1.03 -16.37 18.30
C GLY A 423 -2.51 -16.56 17.95
N VAL A 424 -3.40 -15.82 18.61
CA VAL A 424 -4.84 -15.78 18.27
C VAL A 424 -5.05 -15.18 16.88
N ARG A 425 -4.42 -14.03 16.61
CA ARG A 425 -4.52 -13.34 15.30
C ARG A 425 -4.10 -14.25 14.16
N LYS A 426 -2.96 -14.93 14.32
CA LYS A 426 -2.40 -15.89 13.36
C LYS A 426 -3.37 -17.02 13.01
N ARG A 427 -3.93 -17.69 14.03
CA ARG A 427 -4.91 -18.76 13.80
C ARG A 427 -6.12 -18.25 12.99
N GLY A 428 -6.54 -17.00 13.24
CA GLY A 428 -7.59 -16.35 12.47
C GLY A 428 -7.22 -15.94 11.05
N ILE A 429 -5.93 -15.70 10.74
CA ILE A 429 -5.46 -15.48 9.37
C ILE A 429 -5.41 -16.81 8.61
N GLN A 430 -4.82 -17.83 9.24
CA GLN A 430 -4.70 -19.18 8.66
C GLN A 430 -6.06 -19.78 8.32
N SER A 431 -7.07 -19.61 9.19
CA SER A 431 -8.41 -20.13 8.91
C SER A 431 -9.11 -19.48 7.73
N ARG A 432 -8.69 -18.27 7.29
CA ARG A 432 -9.36 -17.48 6.26
C ARG A 432 -8.63 -17.41 4.93
N GLN A 433 -7.30 -17.51 4.94
CA GLN A 433 -6.47 -17.27 3.75
C GLN A 433 -5.71 -18.52 3.29
N TRP A 434 -5.98 -19.69 3.88
CA TRP A 434 -5.30 -20.94 3.56
C TRP A 434 -6.24 -21.97 2.97
N ILE A 435 -5.75 -22.74 1.99
CA ILE A 435 -6.47 -23.82 1.31
C ILE A 435 -5.58 -25.06 1.31
N GLY A 436 -6.14 -26.21 1.70
CA GLY A 436 -5.36 -27.45 1.78
C GLY A 436 -4.15 -27.34 2.72
N GLY A 437 -4.24 -26.45 3.71
CA GLY A 437 -3.19 -26.15 4.65
C GLY A 437 -2.06 -25.28 4.13
N ARG A 438 -2.08 -24.68 2.93
CA ARG A 438 -1.06 -23.70 2.44
C ARG A 438 -1.70 -22.33 2.19
N PRO A 439 -0.97 -21.20 2.16
CA PRO A 439 -1.54 -19.94 1.67
C PRO A 439 -2.15 -20.12 0.29
N ALA A 440 -3.28 -19.46 0.05
CA ALA A 440 -4.06 -19.69 -1.16
C ALA A 440 -3.29 -19.35 -2.46
N TYR A 441 -2.33 -18.43 -2.41
CA TYR A 441 -1.46 -18.10 -3.55
C TYR A 441 -0.13 -18.90 -3.59
N GLU A 442 0.29 -19.57 -2.51
CA GLU A 442 1.49 -20.43 -2.53
C GLU A 442 1.26 -21.73 -3.32
N ALA A 443 0.01 -22.21 -3.35
CA ALA A 443 -0.36 -23.39 -4.15
C ALA A 443 -0.14 -23.21 -5.67
N ALA A 444 0.17 -21.98 -6.10
CA ALA A 444 0.39 -21.62 -7.49
C ALA A 444 1.87 -21.43 -7.84
N ASN A 445 2.45 -22.39 -8.55
CA ASN A 445 3.78 -22.25 -9.18
C ASN A 445 3.75 -21.03 -10.14
N PRO A 446 4.79 -20.18 -10.29
CA PRO A 446 4.82 -19.04 -11.23
C PRO A 446 4.29 -19.31 -12.65
N VAL A 447 4.39 -20.56 -13.12
CA VAL A 447 3.80 -21.06 -14.37
C VAL A 447 2.27 -20.86 -14.43
N GLN A 448 1.58 -20.86 -13.29
CA GLN A 448 0.12 -20.75 -13.18
C GLN A 448 -0.41 -19.31 -13.34
N TYR A 449 0.40 -18.28 -13.04
CA TYR A 449 0.00 -16.90 -13.35
C TYR A 449 0.02 -16.62 -14.86
N SER A 450 0.87 -17.34 -15.59
CA SER A 450 1.16 -17.07 -17.00
C SER A 450 0.50 -18.07 -17.96
N ALA A 451 -0.59 -18.71 -17.51
CA ALA A 451 -1.17 -19.96 -18.03
C ALA A 451 -1.23 -20.08 -19.57
N ARG A 452 -0.07 -20.36 -20.16
CA ARG A 452 0.09 -21.14 -21.38
C ARG A 452 0.13 -22.60 -20.96
N ASP A 453 -1.05 -23.19 -20.83
CA ASP A 453 -1.17 -24.62 -21.02
C ASP A 453 -0.87 -24.93 -22.50
N ARG A 454 0.42 -25.16 -22.81
CA ARG A 454 0.91 -25.67 -24.09
C ARG A 454 0.62 -27.17 -24.26
N SER A 455 -0.31 -27.75 -23.51
CA SER A 455 -0.71 -29.15 -23.65
C SER A 455 -2.17 -29.35 -24.05
N ARG A 456 -2.62 -28.58 -25.06
CA ARG A 456 -3.60 -29.11 -26.03
C ARG A 456 -2.97 -29.13 -27.42
N VAL A 457 -2.03 -30.06 -27.59
CA VAL A 457 -1.90 -30.75 -28.87
C VAL A 457 -3.22 -31.47 -29.07
N LEU A 458 -4.10 -30.88 -29.89
CA LEU A 458 -5.15 -31.63 -30.56
C LEU A 458 -4.48 -32.89 -31.15
N PRO A 459 -5.01 -34.11 -30.97
CA PRO A 459 -4.53 -35.25 -31.75
C PRO A 459 -4.95 -35.00 -33.20
N GLY A 460 -4.09 -34.28 -33.91
CA GLY A 460 -4.15 -34.12 -35.35
C GLY A 460 -3.55 -35.37 -35.97
N ASP A 461 -4.43 -36.12 -36.62
CA ASP A 461 -4.12 -37.15 -37.60
C ASP A 461 -2.95 -36.77 -38.51
N ASN A 462 -1.89 -37.57 -38.45
CA ASN A 462 -0.92 -37.89 -39.50
C ASN A 462 0.22 -38.67 -38.82
N GLN A 463 0.63 -39.88 -39.21
CA GLN A 463 0.68 -40.48 -40.53
C GLN A 463 0.95 -41.99 -40.38
N HIS A 464 0.55 -42.72 -41.40
CA HIS A 464 1.22 -43.85 -42.06
C HIS A 464 2.19 -44.77 -41.29
N ARG A 465 2.34 -46.07 -41.58
CA ARG A 465 1.70 -47.08 -42.45
C ARG A 465 2.76 -48.18 -42.48
N SER A 466 2.49 -49.33 -41.88
CA SER A 466 3.22 -50.56 -42.19
C SER A 466 2.22 -51.67 -42.39
N THR A 467 1.83 -51.91 -43.63
CA THR A 467 1.42 -53.24 -44.09
C THR A 467 1.45 -53.28 -45.61
N GLN A 468 2.22 -54.25 -46.10
CA GLN A 468 2.30 -54.68 -47.49
C GLN A 468 1.03 -55.42 -47.92
N ASN A 469 0.92 -55.53 -49.24
CA ASN A 469 0.18 -56.50 -50.04
C ASN A 469 -1.24 -56.15 -50.48
N GLY A 470 -1.42 -56.18 -51.81
CA GLY A 470 -2.71 -56.53 -52.41
C GLY A 470 -3.15 -55.70 -53.61
N ARG A 471 -2.53 -55.94 -54.77
CA ARG A 471 -3.13 -56.03 -56.12
C ARG A 471 -4.44 -55.26 -56.43
N SER A 472 -4.36 -54.51 -57.55
CA SER A 472 -5.26 -54.62 -58.73
C SER A 472 -6.10 -53.39 -59.11
N ARG A 473 -5.68 -52.77 -60.23
CA ARG A 473 -6.45 -52.34 -61.43
C ARG A 473 -7.51 -51.21 -61.37
N ASN A 474 -7.39 -50.40 -62.44
CA ASN A 474 -8.40 -49.71 -63.27
C ASN A 474 -8.89 -48.32 -62.80
N ARG A 475 -8.61 -47.27 -63.61
CA ARG A 475 -9.50 -46.62 -64.62
C ARG A 475 -10.71 -45.95 -63.94
N SER A 476 -11.12 -44.71 -64.18
CA SER A 476 -10.93 -43.77 -65.28
C SER A 476 -11.74 -42.48 -65.00
N ASN A 477 -11.28 -41.36 -65.57
CA ASN A 477 -12.04 -40.28 -66.24
C ASN A 477 -13.12 -39.42 -65.56
N ASN A 478 -13.05 -38.16 -66.05
CA ASN A 478 -14.09 -37.15 -66.31
C ASN A 478 -14.54 -36.24 -65.16
N GLN A 479 -14.29 -34.92 -65.21
CA GLN A 479 -14.64 -33.85 -66.18
C GLN A 479 -15.94 -33.13 -65.77
N ASP A 480 -15.82 -31.79 -65.72
CA ASP A 480 -16.80 -30.75 -66.07
C ASP A 480 -18.13 -30.73 -65.27
N SER A 481 -18.82 -29.63 -64.98
CA SER A 481 -18.93 -28.24 -65.48
C SER A 481 -19.83 -27.51 -64.45
N ASN A 482 -19.60 -26.25 -64.08
CA ASN A 482 -20.01 -25.00 -64.73
C ASN A 482 -21.54 -24.70 -64.77
N ARG A 483 -21.89 -23.46 -64.35
CA ARG A 483 -23.13 -22.64 -64.50
C ARG A 483 -23.88 -22.35 -63.19
N ASN A 484 -24.02 -21.11 -62.68
CA ASN A 484 -24.35 -19.77 -63.22
C ASN A 484 -25.87 -19.48 -63.29
N THR A 485 -26.23 -18.20 -63.09
CA THR A 485 -27.56 -17.50 -63.05
C THR A 485 -28.13 -17.27 -61.64
N SER A 486 -28.41 -16.08 -61.09
CA SER A 486 -28.73 -14.68 -61.49
C SER A 486 -30.22 -14.33 -61.31
N HIS A 487 -30.47 -13.06 -60.93
CA HIS A 487 -31.77 -12.31 -60.87
C HIS A 487 -32.55 -12.45 -59.54
N SER A 488 -33.17 -11.41 -58.95
CA SER A 488 -33.33 -9.98 -59.27
C SER A 488 -34.16 -9.26 -58.18
N ARG A 489 -33.85 -7.98 -57.93
CA ARG A 489 -34.71 -6.78 -57.77
C ARG A 489 -35.78 -6.59 -56.66
N SER A 490 -35.95 -5.28 -56.39
CA SER A 490 -37.02 -4.48 -55.73
C SER A 490 -36.90 -4.32 -54.20
N GLU A 491 -36.55 -3.13 -53.69
CA GLU A 491 -37.35 -1.88 -53.55
C GLU A 491 -38.53 -2.04 -52.60
N ASN A 492 -38.47 -1.45 -51.40
CA ASN A 492 -39.26 -0.27 -51.07
C ASN A 492 -38.98 0.31 -49.67
N SER A 493 -39.14 1.64 -49.65
CA SER A 493 -39.22 2.61 -48.56
C SER A 493 -40.26 2.32 -47.47
N HIS A 494 -39.99 2.77 -46.22
CA HIS A 494 -40.78 3.83 -45.58
C HIS A 494 -40.22 4.30 -44.22
N GLU A 495 -40.42 5.60 -43.98
CA GLU A 495 -40.16 6.43 -42.81
C GLU A 495 -41.11 6.20 -41.63
N HIS A 496 -40.77 6.90 -40.53
CA HIS A 496 -41.53 7.23 -39.31
C HIS A 496 -41.48 6.14 -38.23
N GLN A 497 -41.04 6.38 -36.99
CA GLN A 497 -40.98 7.60 -36.14
C GLN A 497 -39.76 7.58 -35.23
#